data_AF-A0A0F9BCV4-F1
#
_entry.id   AF-A0A0F9BCV4-F1
#
_cell.length_a   1.000
_cell.length_b   1.000
_cell.length_c   1.000
_cell.angle_alpha   90.00
_cell.angle_beta   90.00
_cell.angle_gamma   90.00
#
_symmetry.space_group_name_H-M   'P 1'
#
loop_
_entity.id
_entity.type
_entity.pdbx_description
1 polymer ?
#
loop_
_entity_poly.entity_id
_entity_poly.type
_entity_poly.pdbx_seq_one_letter_code
_entity_poly.pdbx_strand_id
1 'polypeptide(L)'
;MDIIIAIIDWLHLIATIIWIGAMIILLLIVIPSVKNSLQNEEISNKFMKSIGKKMTFLVNISIILLIITGIFLGIFLGIKSTDWVILLILKHLTVLIMVVIHICRIKIIAPLLQKKGKENPTSKSYLKLKSLQMNLVWVNLVLGMITLFISVIL
;
A
#
# COMPACT_ATOMS: atom_id res chain seq x y z
N MET A 1 -21.96 17.26 13.17
CA MET A 1 -20.74 16.43 13.26
C MET A 1 -19.78 17.17 14.17
N ASP A 2 -19.33 16.55 15.25
CA ASP A 2 -18.38 17.18 16.17
C ASP A 2 -17.08 17.51 15.43
N ILE A 3 -16.51 18.68 15.72
CA ILE A 3 -15.26 19.15 15.11
C ILE A 3 -14.13 18.11 15.27
N ILE A 4 -14.13 17.38 16.39
CA ILE A 4 -13.18 16.32 16.70
C ILE A 4 -13.33 15.16 15.72
N ILE A 5 -14.56 14.69 15.47
CA ILE A 5 -14.84 13.59 14.54
C ILE A 5 -14.44 14.01 13.11
N ALA A 6 -14.72 15.27 12.73
CA ALA A 6 -14.31 15.80 11.43
C ALA A 6 -12.79 15.84 11.24
N ILE A 7 -12.04 16.22 12.27
CA ILE A 7 -10.56 16.21 12.24
C ILE A 7 -10.03 14.78 12.11
N ILE A 8 -10.59 13.83 12.86
CA ILE A 8 -10.18 12.42 12.81
C ILE A 8 -10.44 11.83 11.42
N ASP A 9 -11.63 12.09 10.85
CA ASP A 9 -11.99 11.65 9.51
C ASP A 9 -11.08 12.28 8.44
N TRP A 10 -10.81 13.59 8.54
CA TRP A 10 -9.87 14.27 7.67
C TRP A 10 -8.46 13.66 7.71
N LEU A 11 -7.94 13.33 8.90
CA LEU A 11 -6.66 12.63 9.05
C LEU A 11 -6.69 11.21 8.46
N HIS A 12 -7.81 10.48 8.62
CA HIS A 12 -8.01 9.16 8.02
C HIS A 12 -7.96 9.23 6.49
N LEU A 13 -8.62 10.23 5.90
CA LEU A 13 -8.61 10.46 4.46
C LEU A 13 -7.21 10.83 3.95
N ILE A 14 -6.47 11.70 4.64
CA ILE A 14 -5.08 12.02 4.29
C ILE A 14 -4.21 10.75 4.28
N ALA A 15 -4.35 9.91 5.30
CA ALA A 15 -3.59 8.67 5.39
C ALA A 15 -3.93 7.71 4.23
N THR A 16 -5.20 7.66 3.81
CA THR A 16 -5.65 6.88 2.66
C THR A 16 -5.06 7.41 1.35
N ILE A 17 -5.08 8.74 1.18
CA ILE A 17 -4.49 9.44 0.01
C ILE A 17 -2.99 9.14 -0.08
N ILE A 18 -2.25 9.21 1.03
CA ILE A 18 -0.82 8.93 1.05
C ILE A 18 -0.55 7.48 0.61
N TRP A 19 -1.28 6.51 1.16
CA TRP A 19 -1.03 5.11 0.86
C TRP A 19 -1.36 4.76 -0.60
N ILE A 20 -2.57 5.09 -1.06
CA ILE A 20 -3.03 4.77 -2.41
C ILE A 20 -2.26 5.61 -3.43
N GLY A 21 -2.07 6.90 -3.16
CA GLY A 21 -1.30 7.82 -3.99
C GLY A 21 0.15 7.36 -4.17
N ALA A 22 0.81 6.87 -3.13
CA ALA A 22 2.16 6.33 -3.25
C ALA A 22 2.23 5.13 -4.20
N MET A 23 1.23 4.25 -4.19
CA MET A 23 1.17 3.11 -5.12
C MET A 23 0.93 3.56 -6.57
N ILE A 24 0.03 4.52 -6.78
CA ILE A 24 -0.26 5.09 -8.10
C ILE A 24 1.00 5.76 -8.67
N ILE A 25 1.65 6.63 -7.90
CA ILE A 25 2.88 7.32 -8.31
C ILE A 25 3.99 6.31 -8.62
N LEU A 26 4.16 5.29 -7.78
CA LEU A 26 5.15 4.24 -8.00
C LEU A 26 4.91 3.52 -9.33
N LEU A 27 3.69 3.05 -9.57
CA LEU A 27 3.32 2.22 -10.71
C LEU A 27 3.26 2.98 -12.02
N LEU A 28 2.67 4.18 -12.03
CA LEU A 28 2.38 4.91 -13.26
C LEU A 28 3.46 5.93 -13.62
N ILE A 29 4.23 6.41 -12.64
CA ILE A 29 5.21 7.49 -12.87
C ILE A 29 6.62 6.96 -12.66
N VAL A 30 6.95 6.47 -11.46
CA VAL A 30 8.34 6.13 -11.10
C VAL A 30 8.85 4.95 -11.91
N ILE A 31 8.13 3.84 -11.95
CA ILE A 31 8.58 2.62 -12.65
C ILE A 31 8.75 2.86 -14.16
N PRO A 32 7.79 3.47 -14.88
CA PRO A 32 7.95 3.76 -16.30
C PRO A 32 9.10 4.73 -16.58
N SER A 33 9.24 5.78 -15.77
CA SER A 33 10.32 6.77 -15.93
C SER A 33 11.70 6.13 -15.76
N VAL A 34 11.86 5.29 -14.74
CA VAL A 34 13.11 4.55 -14.51
C VAL A 34 13.42 3.61 -15.67
N LYS A 35 12.42 2.88 -16.18
CA LYS A 35 12.61 1.95 -17.30
C LYS A 35 12.99 2.67 -18.60
N ASN A 36 12.44 3.86 -18.84
CA ASN A 36 12.64 4.58 -20.09
C ASN A 36 13.89 5.46 -20.08
N SER A 37 14.28 6.00 -18.91
CA SER A 37 15.37 6.98 -18.80
C SER A 37 16.68 6.39 -18.31
N LEU A 38 16.68 5.28 -17.55
CA LEU A 38 17.90 4.68 -17.00
C LEU A 38 18.21 3.36 -17.71
N GLN A 39 19.19 3.39 -18.62
CA GLN A 39 19.65 2.20 -19.35
C GLN A 39 20.58 1.31 -18.51
N ASN A 40 21.23 1.88 -17.49
CA ASN A 40 22.10 1.14 -16.59
C ASN A 40 21.29 0.52 -15.43
N GLU A 41 21.31 -0.81 -15.35
CA GLU A 41 20.55 -1.59 -14.37
C GLU A 41 21.01 -1.34 -12.92
N GLU A 42 22.30 -1.10 -12.68
CA GLU A 42 22.82 -0.79 -11.34
C GLU A 42 22.30 0.56 -10.84
N ILE A 43 22.36 1.60 -11.69
CA ILE A 43 21.84 2.94 -11.38
C ILE A 43 20.33 2.87 -11.13
N SER A 44 19.60 2.15 -11.99
CA SER A 44 18.16 1.90 -11.85
C SER A 44 17.82 1.24 -10.51
N ASN A 45 18.52 0.17 -10.14
CA ASN A 45 18.32 -0.54 -8.88
C ASN A 45 18.64 0.32 -7.66
N LYS A 46 19.73 1.10 -7.71
CA LYS A 46 20.11 2.02 -6.62
C LYS A 46 19.07 3.12 -6.42
N PHE A 47 18.56 3.69 -7.52
CA PHE A 47 17.50 4.68 -7.49
C PHE A 47 16.20 4.09 -6.90
N MET A 48 15.75 2.94 -7.42
CA MET A 48 14.55 2.24 -6.94
C MET A 48 14.64 1.88 -5.45
N LYS A 49 15.81 1.49 -4.97
CA LYS A 49 16.04 1.23 -3.54
C LYS A 49 15.91 2.50 -2.69
N SER A 50 16.47 3.62 -3.15
CA SER A 50 16.42 4.90 -2.44
C SER A 50 14.99 5.45 -2.36
N ILE A 51 14.29 5.52 -3.49
CA ILE A 51 12.91 6.01 -3.54
C ILE A 51 11.95 5.07 -2.81
N GLY A 52 12.13 3.76 -2.97
CA GLY A 52 11.34 2.75 -2.30
C GLY A 52 11.43 2.83 -0.78
N LYS A 53 12.61 3.14 -0.22
CA LYS A 53 12.78 3.35 1.23
C LYS A 53 11.97 4.54 1.73
N LYS A 54 12.01 5.67 1.01
CA LYS A 54 11.24 6.89 1.37
C LYS A 54 9.74 6.67 1.25
N MET A 55 9.28 6.07 0.15
CA MET A 55 7.87 5.73 -0.04
C MET A 55 7.37 4.74 1.02
N THR A 56 8.16 3.72 1.34
CA THR A 56 7.81 2.75 2.38
C THR A 56 7.67 3.41 3.75
N PHE A 57 8.56 4.34 4.08
CA PHE A 57 8.46 5.10 5.32
C PHE A 57 7.15 5.90 5.41
N LEU A 58 6.79 6.63 4.35
CA LEU A 58 5.52 7.36 4.28
C LEU A 58 4.30 6.44 4.41
N VAL A 59 4.30 5.32 3.69
CA VAL A 59 3.22 4.33 3.75
C VAL A 59 3.09 3.68 5.13
N ASN A 60 4.21 3.40 5.81
CA ASN A 60 4.16 2.84 7.16
C ASN A 60 3.53 3.82 8.16
N ILE A 61 3.87 5.10 8.06
CA ILE A 61 3.25 6.16 8.88
C ILE A 61 1.75 6.24 8.57
N SER A 62 1.37 6.23 7.30
CA SER A 62 -0.05 6.31 6.93
C SER A 62 -0.84 5.10 7.42
N ILE A 63 -0.28 3.88 7.39
CA ILE A 63 -0.94 2.68 7.93
C ILE A 63 -1.19 2.83 9.43
N ILE A 64 -0.21 3.32 10.20
CA ILE A 64 -0.38 3.55 11.65
C ILE A 64 -1.51 4.57 11.88
N LEU A 65 -1.49 5.67 11.12
CA LEU A 65 -2.51 6.72 11.23
C LEU A 65 -3.91 6.18 10.88
N LEU A 66 -4.05 5.33 9.85
CA LEU A 66 -5.31 4.69 9.47
C LEU A 66 -5.87 3.77 10.55
N ILE A 67 -5.01 2.99 11.19
CA ILE A 67 -5.43 2.09 12.28
C ILE A 67 -5.96 2.93 13.44
N ILE A 68 -5.20 3.92 13.88
CA ILE A 68 -5.57 4.78 15.02
C ILE A 68 -6.88 5.51 14.73
N THR A 69 -6.95 6.25 13.61
CA THR A 69 -8.13 7.02 13.23
C THR A 69 -9.33 6.13 12.95
N GLY A 70 -9.14 4.96 12.33
CA GLY A 70 -10.20 3.99 12.05
C GLY A 70 -10.84 3.42 13.33
N ILE A 71 -10.04 3.12 14.35
CA ILE A 71 -10.55 2.68 15.66
C ILE A 71 -11.42 3.78 16.29
N PHE A 72 -10.94 5.03 16.32
CA PHE A 72 -11.71 6.14 16.87
C PHE A 72 -13.02 6.36 16.11
N LEU A 73 -12.99 6.39 14.77
CA LEU A 73 -14.20 6.56 13.96
C LEU A 73 -15.20 5.43 14.19
N GLY A 74 -14.73 4.18 14.29
CA GLY A 74 -15.60 3.03 14.58
C GLY A 74 -16.31 3.13 15.92
N ILE A 75 -15.62 3.64 16.95
CA ILE A 75 -16.21 3.85 18.29
C ILE A 75 -17.22 5.01 18.27
N PHE A 76 -16.86 6.15 17.67
CA PHE A 76 -17.70 7.35 17.70
C PHE A 76 -18.92 7.30 16.78
N LEU A 77 -18.85 6.59 15.64
CA LEU A 77 -19.97 6.51 14.69
C LEU A 77 -21.04 5.48 15.11
N GLY A 78 -20.69 4.52 15.97
CA GLY A 78 -21.61 3.49 16.46
C GLY A 78 -22.14 2.56 15.36
N ILE A 79 -23.00 1.62 15.73
CA ILE A 79 -23.64 0.68 14.79
C ILE A 79 -24.90 1.33 14.23
N LYS A 80 -24.98 1.49 12.90
CA LYS A 80 -26.16 2.07 12.23
C LYS A 80 -27.19 1.03 11.79
N SER A 81 -26.74 -0.04 11.11
CA SER A 81 -27.60 -1.12 10.59
C SER A 81 -26.79 -2.40 10.34
N THR A 82 -27.46 -3.54 10.13
CA THR A 82 -26.79 -4.82 9.82
C THR A 82 -25.98 -4.73 8.52
N ASP A 83 -26.54 -4.13 7.46
CA ASP A 83 -25.85 -3.96 6.19
C ASP A 83 -24.61 -3.06 6.33
N TRP A 84 -24.73 -2.01 7.14
CA TRP A 84 -23.61 -1.12 7.46
C TRP A 84 -22.48 -1.87 8.18
N VAL A 85 -22.81 -2.75 9.13
CA VAL A 85 -21.83 -3.60 9.83
C VAL A 85 -21.15 -4.56 8.86
N ILE A 86 -21.89 -5.20 7.95
CA ILE A 86 -21.33 -6.12 6.95
C ILE A 86 -20.31 -5.39 6.06
N LEU A 87 -20.68 -4.23 5.53
CA LEU A 87 -19.80 -3.41 4.69
C LEU A 87 -18.56 -2.93 5.46
N LEU A 88 -18.74 -2.56 6.73
CA LEU A 88 -17.62 -2.16 7.59
C LEU A 88 -16.66 -3.31 7.83
N ILE A 89 -17.15 -4.52 8.12
CA ILE A 89 -16.32 -5.73 8.27
C ILE A 89 -15.56 -6.03 6.97
N LEU A 90 -16.25 -5.98 5.83
CA LEU A 90 -15.63 -6.21 4.52
C LEU A 90 -14.51 -5.21 4.23
N LYS A 91 -14.72 -3.93 4.56
CA LYS A 91 -13.70 -2.87 4.46
C LYS A 91 -12.47 -3.22 5.30
N HIS A 92 -12.66 -3.57 6.57
CA HIS A 92 -11.56 -3.87 7.48
C HIS A 92 -10.80 -5.14 7.07
N LEU A 93 -11.49 -6.16 6.58
CA LEU A 93 -10.85 -7.36 6.05
C LEU A 93 -9.99 -7.03 4.82
N THR A 94 -10.51 -6.20 3.92
CA THR A 94 -9.77 -5.73 2.73
C THR A 94 -8.50 -4.97 3.12
N VAL A 95 -8.61 -4.02 4.06
CA VAL A 95 -7.46 -3.27 4.59
C VAL A 95 -6.46 -4.19 5.29
N LEU A 96 -6.93 -5.17 6.07
CA LEU A 96 -6.07 -6.13 6.74
C LEU A 96 -5.23 -6.94 5.73
N ILE A 97 -5.87 -7.44 4.67
CA ILE A 97 -5.18 -8.13 3.57
C ILE A 97 -4.13 -7.20 2.93
N MET A 98 -4.47 -5.93 2.72
CA MET A 98 -3.53 -4.96 2.17
C MET A 98 -2.30 -4.73 3.06
N VAL A 99 -2.51 -4.61 4.38
CA VAL A 99 -1.41 -4.48 5.36
C VAL A 99 -0.52 -5.72 5.32
N VAL A 100 -1.10 -6.92 5.28
CA VAL A 100 -0.34 -8.17 5.19
C VAL A 100 0.50 -8.21 3.91
N ILE A 101 -0.09 -7.91 2.75
CA ILE A 101 0.62 -7.85 1.47
C ILE A 101 1.80 -6.88 1.57
N HIS A 102 1.58 -5.67 2.09
CA HIS A 102 2.60 -4.64 2.25
C HIS A 102 3.77 -5.12 3.12
N ILE A 103 3.48 -5.69 4.29
CA ILE A 103 4.49 -6.21 5.22
C ILE A 103 5.26 -7.38 4.60
N CYS A 104 4.57 -8.35 3.97
CA CYS A 104 5.20 -9.48 3.30
C CYS A 104 6.15 -9.03 2.18
N ARG A 105 5.76 -8.04 1.38
CA ARG A 105 6.61 -7.48 0.32
C ARG A 105 7.90 -6.89 0.87
N ILE A 106 7.84 -6.18 2.00
CA ILE A 106 9.00 -5.50 2.58
C ILE A 106 9.90 -6.48 3.34
N LYS A 107 9.31 -7.33 4.20
CA LYS A 107 10.08 -8.16 5.13
C LYS A 107 10.51 -9.50 4.53
N ILE A 108 9.76 -10.04 3.57
CA ILE A 108 10.01 -11.38 3.03
C ILE A 108 10.50 -11.27 1.60
N ILE A 109 9.73 -10.66 0.70
CA ILE A 109 10.02 -10.70 -0.74
C ILE A 109 11.22 -9.84 -1.10
N ALA A 110 11.33 -8.61 -0.57
CA ALA A 110 12.43 -7.71 -0.91
C ALA A 110 13.83 -8.23 -0.48
N PRO A 111 14.03 -8.83 0.71
CA PRO A 111 15.30 -9.47 1.06
C PRO A 111 15.61 -10.69 0.19
N LEU A 112 14.60 -11.53 -0.08
CA LEU A 112 14.76 -12.70 -0.96
C LEU A 112 15.16 -12.29 -2.38
N LEU A 113 14.58 -11.21 -2.90
CA LEU A 113 14.90 -10.67 -4.22
C LEU A 113 16.34 -10.13 -4.27
N GLN A 114 16.79 -9.45 -3.22
CA GLN A 114 18.18 -8.98 -3.11
C GLN A 114 19.17 -10.15 -3.05
N LYS A 115 18.88 -11.19 -2.26
CA LYS A 115 19.74 -12.38 -2.16
C LYS A 115 19.87 -13.09 -3.52
N LYS A 116 18.73 -13.44 -4.14
CA LYS A 116 18.71 -14.13 -5.45
C LYS A 116 19.29 -13.28 -6.58
N GLY A 117 19.13 -11.96 -6.53
CA GLY A 117 19.70 -11.04 -7.52
C GLY A 117 21.22 -10.96 -7.47
N LYS A 118 21.84 -11.13 -6.30
CA LYS A 118 23.31 -11.21 -6.17
C LYS A 118 23.87 -12.55 -6.65
N GLU A 119 23.13 -13.63 -6.46
CA GLU A 119 23.53 -14.97 -6.88
C GLU A 119 23.41 -15.14 -8.39
N ASN A 120 22.23 -14.88 -8.95
CA ASN A 120 21.98 -15.01 -10.38
C ASN A 120 20.79 -14.13 -10.83
N PRO A 121 21.05 -12.93 -11.40
CA PRO A 121 20.03 -11.98 -11.80
C PRO A 121 19.22 -12.40 -13.04
N THR A 122 19.65 -13.44 -13.78
CA THR A 122 18.92 -13.96 -14.95
C THR A 122 18.18 -15.26 -14.65
N SER A 123 18.26 -15.76 -13.41
CA SER A 123 17.56 -16.99 -13.03
C SER A 123 16.04 -16.84 -13.14
N LYS A 124 15.38 -17.89 -13.66
CA LYS A 124 13.90 -17.96 -13.76
C LYS A 124 13.22 -17.68 -12.41
N SER A 125 13.83 -18.14 -11.32
CA SER A 125 13.36 -17.92 -9.95
C SER A 125 13.45 -16.45 -9.51
N TYR A 126 14.50 -15.73 -9.88
CA TYR A 126 14.61 -14.29 -9.63
C TYR A 126 13.56 -13.51 -10.41
N LEU A 127 13.41 -13.80 -11.71
CA LEU A 127 12.45 -13.09 -12.57
C LEU A 127 11.00 -13.29 -12.10
N LYS A 128 10.62 -14.52 -11.70
CA LYS A 128 9.31 -14.80 -11.09
C LYS A 128 9.08 -14.03 -9.78
N LEU A 129 10.12 -13.92 -8.95
CA LEU A 129 10.02 -13.19 -7.69
C LEU A 129 9.90 -11.68 -7.92
N LYS A 130 10.61 -11.15 -8.94
CA LYS A 130 10.53 -9.75 -9.38
C LYS A 130 9.14 -9.41 -9.89
N SER A 131 8.54 -10.27 -10.73
CA SER A 131 7.18 -10.07 -11.22
C SER A 131 6.14 -10.20 -10.09
N LEU A 132 6.29 -11.16 -9.18
CA LEU A 132 5.43 -11.28 -8.00
C LEU A 132 5.48 -10.02 -7.12
N GLN A 133 6.69 -9.51 -6.85
CA GLN A 133 6.89 -8.28 -6.08
C GLN A 133 6.13 -7.09 -6.68
N MET A 134 6.03 -7.05 -8.02
CA MET A 134 5.34 -6.01 -8.78
C MET A 134 3.82 -6.24 -8.81
N ASN A 135 3.38 -7.46 -9.11
CA ASN A 135 1.97 -7.82 -9.16
C ASN A 135 1.29 -7.59 -7.81
N LEU A 136 2.00 -7.84 -6.70
CA LEU A 136 1.46 -7.54 -5.37
C LEU A 136 1.24 -6.04 -5.12
N VAL A 137 1.95 -5.12 -5.79
CA VAL A 137 1.62 -3.68 -5.72
C VAL A 137 0.30 -3.42 -6.44
N TRP A 138 0.13 -3.98 -7.64
CA TRP A 138 -1.10 -3.84 -8.41
C TRP A 138 -2.31 -4.40 -7.67
N VAL A 139 -2.19 -5.61 -7.12
CA VAL A 139 -3.24 -6.22 -6.28
C VAL A 139 -3.55 -5.32 -5.10
N ASN A 140 -2.53 -4.81 -4.41
CA ASN A 140 -2.74 -3.93 -3.26
C ASN A 140 -3.42 -2.60 -3.66
N LEU A 141 -3.11 -2.06 -4.84
CA LEU A 141 -3.78 -0.88 -5.38
C LEU A 141 -5.25 -1.17 -5.67
N VAL A 142 -5.58 -2.28 -6.33
CA VAL A 142 -6.96 -2.68 -6.62
C VAL A 142 -7.76 -2.85 -5.32
N LEU A 143 -7.20 -3.53 -4.31
CA LEU A 143 -7.81 -3.64 -2.99
C LEU A 143 -8.03 -2.27 -2.33
N GLY A 144 -7.08 -1.34 -2.50
CA GLY A 144 -7.22 0.04 -2.04
C GLY A 144 -8.38 0.78 -2.72
N MET A 145 -8.53 0.61 -4.03
CA MET A 145 -9.66 1.20 -4.77
C MET A 145 -11.00 0.61 -4.34
N ILE A 146 -11.07 -0.70 -4.09
CA ILE A 146 -12.26 -1.37 -3.54
C ILE A 146 -12.58 -0.81 -2.14
N THR A 147 -11.56 -0.64 -1.29
CA THR A 147 -11.73 -0.06 0.06
C THR A 147 -12.29 1.37 0.01
N LEU A 148 -11.79 2.19 -0.92
CA LEU A 148 -12.32 3.54 -1.14
C LEU A 148 -13.78 3.51 -1.60
N PHE A 149 -14.11 2.62 -2.54
CA PHE A 149 -15.49 2.47 -3.01
C PHE A 149 -16.44 2.05 -1.90
N ILE A 150 -16.05 1.06 -1.06
CA ILE A 150 -16.83 0.66 0.12
C ILE A 150 -16.99 1.84 1.09
N SER A 151 -15.97 2.68 1.24
CA SER A 151 -16.03 3.86 2.14
C SER A 151 -17.06 4.89 1.69
N VAL A 152 -17.35 5.00 0.39
CA VAL A 152 -18.38 5.92 -0.14
C VAL A 152 -19.80 5.42 0.16
N ILE A 153 -19.96 4.10 0.36
CA ILE A 153 -21.27 3.47 0.62
C ILE A 153 -21.61 3.49 2.13
N LEU A 154 -20.60 3.59 3.01
CA LEU A 154 -20.71 3.56 4.48
C LEU A 154 -21.09 4.91 5.12
#